data_AF-A0A9X1MC46-F1
#
_entry.id   AF-A0A9X1MC46-F1
#
_cell.length_a   1.000
_cell.length_b   1.000
_cell.length_c   1.000
_cell.angle_alpha   90.00
_cell.angle_beta   90.00
_cell.angle_gamma   90.00
#
_symmetry.space_group_name_H-M   'P 1'
#
loop_
_entity.id
_entity.type
_entity.pdbx_description
1 polymer ?
#
loop_
_entity_poly.entity_id
_entity_poly.type
_entity_poly.pdbx_seq_one_letter_code
_entity_poly.pdbx_strand_id
1 'polypeptide(L)'
;MPFNGYNVNPEGCANVLSQVEEDETRYAAVSVLRGGMNAAEAACMAGSGIVGQALAEVWQDTMGPQLEAAEVRIHNAVEGVRRAVSIIAGADQEMAATAKASLAEVQAGIYAEPRFRDKRSWL
;
A
#
# COMPACT_ATOMS: atom_id res chain seq x y z
N MET A 1 -0.88 7.06 -30.27
CA MET A 1 -1.76 7.68 -29.25
C MET A 1 -1.16 7.36 -27.89
N PRO A 2 -0.90 8.33 -27.00
CA PRO A 2 -0.39 8.00 -25.67
C PRO A 2 -1.51 7.30 -24.87
N PHE A 3 -1.18 6.18 -24.24
CA PHE A 3 -2.10 5.50 -23.31
C PHE A 3 -2.30 6.40 -22.08
N ASN A 4 -3.51 6.93 -21.94
CA ASN A 4 -3.99 7.49 -20.67
C ASN A 4 -4.08 6.36 -19.64
N GLY A 5 -3.53 6.56 -18.43
CA GLY A 5 -4.34 6.21 -17.25
C GLY A 5 -3.66 5.62 -16.03
N TYR A 6 -2.46 5.06 -16.08
CA TYR A 6 -1.82 4.49 -14.87
C TYR A 6 -0.37 4.94 -14.77
N ASN A 7 -0.16 6.13 -14.19
CA ASN A 7 1.13 6.52 -13.65
C ASN A 7 1.00 6.43 -12.12
N VAL A 8 1.29 5.27 -11.55
CA VAL A 8 1.32 5.10 -10.10
C VAL A 8 2.59 5.75 -9.60
N ASN A 9 2.49 6.72 -8.69
CA ASN A 9 3.63 7.30 -7.98
C ASN A 9 3.98 6.40 -6.77
N PRO A 10 4.98 5.51 -6.86
CA PRO A 10 5.22 4.51 -5.82
C PRO A 10 5.72 5.16 -4.53
N GLU A 11 6.49 6.24 -4.65
CA GLU A 11 7.00 7.03 -3.53
C GLU A 11 5.86 7.77 -2.80
N GLY A 12 4.94 8.36 -3.56
CA GLY A 12 3.73 8.98 -3.01
C GLY A 12 2.86 7.97 -2.26
N CYS A 13 2.66 6.78 -2.82
CA CYS A 13 1.95 5.70 -2.14
C CYS A 13 2.68 5.23 -0.88
N ALA A 14 4.00 5.06 -0.92
CA ALA A 14 4.78 4.66 0.25
C ALA A 14 4.65 5.66 1.41
N ASN A 15 4.70 6.97 1.12
CA ASN A 15 4.54 8.01 2.12
C ASN A 15 3.16 7.99 2.78
N VAL A 16 2.08 7.88 1.97
CA VAL A 16 0.72 7.78 2.52
C VAL A 16 0.55 6.53 3.38
N LEU A 17 1.10 5.40 2.94
CA LEU A 17 1.01 4.15 3.69
C LEU A 17 1.82 4.18 4.99
N SER A 18 2.98 4.85 5.01
CA SER A 18 3.74 5.10 6.26
C SER A 18 2.92 5.93 7.24
N GLN A 19 2.29 7.01 6.77
CA GLN A 19 1.41 7.84 7.61
C GLN A 19 0.24 7.04 8.19
N VAL A 20 -0.32 6.10 7.41
CA VAL A 20 -1.41 5.25 7.89
C VAL A 20 -0.92 4.27 8.96
N GLU A 21 0.26 3.67 8.83
CA GLU A 21 0.81 2.76 9.85
C GLU A 21 1.28 3.48 11.11
N GLU A 22 1.89 4.66 10.94
CA GLU A 22 2.51 5.45 12.00
C GLU A 22 1.59 6.53 12.59
N ASP A 23 0.27 6.45 12.34
CA ASP A 23 -0.69 7.44 12.81
C ASP A 23 -0.68 7.57 14.35
N GLU A 24 0.05 8.56 14.85
CA GLU A 24 0.17 8.86 16.29
C GLU A 24 -1.18 9.22 16.91
N THR A 25 -2.13 9.74 16.12
CA THR A 25 -3.45 10.11 16.64
C THR A 25 -4.25 8.89 17.07
N ARG A 26 -4.04 7.75 16.38
CA ARG A 26 -4.65 6.46 16.72
C ARG A 26 -4.08 5.88 18.02
N TYR A 27 -2.76 5.90 18.19
CA TYR A 27 -2.15 5.49 19.46
C TYR A 27 -2.59 6.38 20.64
N ALA A 28 -2.69 7.69 20.41
CA ALA A 28 -3.21 8.62 21.40
C ALA A 28 -4.67 8.32 21.76
N ALA A 29 -5.52 8.03 20.76
CA ALA A 29 -6.92 7.68 20.99
C ALA A 29 -7.09 6.39 21.81
N VAL A 30 -6.30 5.35 21.51
CA VAL A 30 -6.29 4.09 22.29
C VAL A 30 -5.86 4.34 23.73
N SER A 31 -4.82 5.14 23.93
CA SER A 31 -4.33 5.53 25.26
C SER A 31 -5.39 6.29 26.07
N VAL A 32 -6.04 7.29 25.45
CA VAL A 32 -7.14 8.06 26.07
C VAL A 32 -8.31 7.14 26.44
N LEU A 33 -8.69 6.23 25.55
CA LEU A 33 -9.77 5.29 25.80
C LEU A 33 -9.45 4.35 26.97
N ARG A 34 -8.23 3.83 27.04
CA ARG A 34 -7.78 3.00 28.16
C ARG A 34 -7.76 3.79 29.46
N GLY A 35 -7.25 5.02 29.44
CA GLY A 35 -7.25 5.91 30.60
C GLY A 35 -8.67 6.20 31.11
N GLY A 36 -9.61 6.49 30.22
CA GLY A 36 -11.02 6.70 30.55
C GLY A 36 -11.68 5.46 31.16
N MET A 37 -11.40 4.27 30.63
CA MET A 37 -11.92 3.02 31.17
C MET A 37 -11.38 2.71 32.57
N ASN A 38 -10.08 2.92 32.79
CA ASN A 38 -9.48 2.76 34.12
C ASN A 38 -10.06 3.76 35.14
N ALA A 39 -10.32 5.00 34.70
CA ALA A 39 -10.96 6.01 35.55
C ALA A 39 -12.41 5.64 35.88
N ALA A 40 -13.16 5.11 34.91
CA ALA A 40 -14.52 4.63 35.12
C ALA A 40 -14.55 3.42 36.07
N GLU A 41 -13.65 2.46 35.89
CA GLU A 41 -13.48 1.32 36.80
C GLU A 41 -13.20 1.77 38.23
N ALA A 42 -12.23 2.68 38.43
CA ALA A 42 -11.87 3.22 39.74
C ALA A 42 -13.05 3.97 40.40
N ALA A 43 -13.81 4.75 39.63
CA ALA A 43 -14.99 5.44 40.13
C ALA A 43 -16.10 4.44 40.54
N CYS A 44 -16.27 3.35 39.81
CA CYS A 44 -17.25 2.31 40.10
C CYS A 44 -16.84 1.39 41.27
N MET A 45 -15.53 1.21 41.51
CA MET A 45 -15.03 0.47 42.68
C MET A 45 -15.31 1.16 44.02
N ALA A 46 -15.55 2.48 44.02
CA ALA A 46 -16.03 3.19 45.21
C ALA A 46 -17.50 2.87 45.57
N GLY A 47 -18.23 2.18 44.68
CA GLY A 47 -19.62 1.74 44.85
C GLY A 47 -19.76 0.21 44.82
N SER A 48 -20.75 -0.29 44.06
CA SER A 48 -20.92 -1.73 43.84
C SER A 48 -19.78 -2.24 42.96
N GLY A 49 -18.78 -2.92 43.55
CA GLY A 49 -17.61 -3.47 42.86
C GLY A 49 -17.94 -4.34 41.63
N ILE A 50 -19.17 -4.85 41.54
CA ILE A 50 -19.71 -5.57 40.38
C ILE A 50 -19.64 -4.72 39.10
N VAL A 51 -19.92 -3.42 39.17
CA VAL A 51 -19.88 -2.54 37.99
C VAL A 51 -18.44 -2.33 37.53
N GLY A 52 -17.50 -2.15 38.46
CA GLY A 52 -16.08 -2.08 38.13
C GLY A 52 -15.58 -3.36 37.47
N GLN A 53 -16.01 -4.52 37.99
CA GLN A 53 -15.65 -5.82 37.45
C GLN A 53 -16.21 -6.05 36.04
N ALA A 54 -17.47 -5.67 35.81
CA ALA A 54 -18.07 -5.72 34.47
C ALA A 54 -17.35 -4.79 33.47
N LEU A 55 -16.89 -3.61 33.90
CA LEU A 55 -16.08 -2.72 33.04
C LEU A 55 -14.72 -3.32 32.71
N ALA A 56 -14.08 -4.00 33.65
CA ALA A 56 -12.83 -4.72 33.43
C ALA A 56 -13.02 -5.88 32.43
N GLU A 57 -14.10 -6.65 32.55
CA GLU A 57 -14.46 -7.72 31.60
C GLU A 57 -14.73 -7.17 30.20
N VAL A 58 -15.51 -6.08 30.08
CA VAL A 58 -15.75 -5.43 28.78
C VAL A 58 -14.45 -4.99 28.12
N TRP A 59 -13.49 -4.46 28.90
CA TRP A 59 -12.19 -4.12 28.35
C TRP A 59 -11.41 -5.34 27.88
N GLN A 60 -11.27 -6.35 28.74
CA GLN A 60 -10.44 -7.53 28.49
C GLN A 60 -10.99 -8.42 27.39
N ASP A 61 -12.29 -8.69 27.40
CA ASP A 61 -12.90 -9.69 26.54
C ASP A 61 -13.41 -9.12 25.21
N THR A 62 -13.67 -7.81 25.18
CA THR A 62 -14.23 -7.16 23.98
C THR A 62 -13.31 -6.10 23.42
N MET A 63 -13.02 -5.04 24.17
CA MET A 63 -12.38 -3.85 23.58
C MET A 63 -10.92 -4.09 23.19
N GLY A 64 -10.12 -4.71 24.05
CA GLY A 64 -8.72 -5.04 23.77
C GLY A 64 -8.55 -5.88 22.50
N PRO A 65 -9.23 -7.05 22.39
CA PRO A 65 -9.16 -7.90 21.21
C PRO A 65 -9.63 -7.20 19.92
N GLN A 66 -10.65 -6.34 19.99
CA GLN A 66 -11.15 -5.60 18.83
C GLN A 66 -10.14 -4.54 18.36
N LEU A 67 -9.45 -3.87 19.28
CA LEU A 67 -8.39 -2.92 18.95
C LEU A 67 -7.20 -3.63 18.29
N GLU A 68 -6.76 -4.77 18.83
CA GLU A 68 -5.70 -5.59 18.22
C GLU A 68 -6.11 -6.08 16.82
N ALA A 69 -7.35 -6.56 16.68
CA ALA A 69 -7.86 -7.00 15.39
C ALA A 69 -7.95 -5.84 14.37
N ALA A 70 -8.28 -4.63 14.81
CA ALA A 70 -8.28 -3.44 13.97
C ALA A 70 -6.87 -3.08 13.49
N GLU A 71 -5.88 -3.10 14.38
CA GLU A 71 -4.46 -2.89 14.03
C GLU A 71 -3.96 -3.90 12.99
N VAL A 72 -4.27 -5.18 13.19
CA VAL A 72 -3.93 -6.23 12.22
C VAL A 72 -4.59 -5.99 10.86
N ARG A 73 -5.84 -5.53 10.83
CA ARG A 73 -6.54 -5.20 9.56
C ARG A 73 -5.90 -4.01 8.85
N ILE A 74 -5.51 -2.97 9.59
CA ILE A 74 -4.82 -1.80 9.04
C ILE A 74 -3.50 -2.24 8.42
N HIS A 75 -2.68 -2.99 9.17
CA HIS A 75 -1.41 -3.49 8.67
C HIS A 75 -1.57 -4.38 7.43
N ASN A 76 -2.51 -5.34 7.45
CA ASN A 76 -2.77 -6.20 6.29
C ASN A 76 -3.25 -5.41 5.06
N ALA A 77 -4.05 -4.36 5.26
CA ALA A 77 -4.49 -3.49 4.19
C ALA A 77 -3.30 -2.71 3.59
N VAL A 78 -2.44 -2.15 4.44
CA VAL A 78 -1.24 -1.43 4.00
C VAL A 78 -0.30 -2.34 3.21
N GLU A 79 -0.02 -3.53 3.73
CA GLU A 79 0.79 -4.54 3.03
C GLU A 79 0.17 -4.96 1.68
N GLY A 80 -1.17 -5.13 1.64
CA GLY A 80 -1.90 -5.39 0.41
C GLY A 80 -1.69 -4.29 -0.64
N VAL A 81 -1.79 -3.02 -0.23
CA VAL A 81 -1.58 -1.87 -1.13
C VAL A 81 -0.11 -1.78 -1.55
N ARG A 82 0.86 -1.99 -0.66
CA ARG A 82 2.30 -2.02 -1.00
C ARG A 82 2.59 -3.06 -2.09
N ARG A 83 2.03 -4.26 -1.95
CA ARG A 83 2.18 -5.33 -2.95
C ARG A 83 1.55 -4.93 -4.29
N ALA A 84 0.35 -4.36 -4.28
CA ALA A 84 -0.31 -3.91 -5.50
C ALA A 84 0.50 -2.82 -6.23
N VAL A 85 1.02 -1.84 -5.51
CA VAL A 85 1.87 -0.77 -6.07
C VAL A 85 3.16 -1.34 -6.67
N SER A 86 3.81 -2.28 -5.97
CA SER A 86 5.02 -2.94 -6.46
C SER A 86 4.78 -3.71 -7.77
N ILE A 87 3.67 -4.45 -7.86
CA ILE A 87 3.29 -5.19 -9.08
C ILE A 87 3.07 -4.24 -10.26
N ILE A 88 2.35 -3.13 -10.04
CA ILE A 88 2.08 -2.16 -11.12
C ILE A 88 3.38 -1.48 -11.57
N ALA A 89 4.22 -1.03 -10.63
CA ALA A 89 5.49 -0.41 -10.95
C ALA A 89 6.44 -1.36 -11.70
N GLY A 90 6.46 -2.64 -11.33
CA GLY A 90 7.21 -3.68 -12.05
C GLY A 90 6.70 -3.88 -13.47
N ALA A 91 5.39 -3.99 -13.66
CA ALA A 91 4.77 -4.12 -14.97
C ALA A 91 5.05 -2.91 -15.88
N ASP A 92 5.02 -1.69 -15.33
CA ASP A 92 5.35 -0.47 -16.07
C ASP A 92 6.81 -0.45 -16.53
N GLN A 93 7.74 -0.91 -15.68
CA GLN A 93 9.15 -1.03 -16.05
C GLN A 93 9.38 -2.06 -17.16
N GLU A 94 8.72 -3.22 -17.08
CA GLU A 94 8.78 -4.25 -18.11
C GLU A 94 8.22 -3.73 -19.44
N MET A 95 7.04 -3.11 -19.44
CA MET A 95 6.45 -2.52 -20.64
C MET A 95 7.35 -1.44 -21.25
N ALA A 96 7.95 -0.58 -20.43
CA ALA A 96 8.88 0.44 -20.90
C ALA A 96 10.16 -0.18 -21.50
N ALA A 97 10.67 -1.27 -20.93
CA ALA A 97 11.83 -1.98 -21.46
C ALA A 97 11.51 -2.67 -22.80
N THR A 98 10.36 -3.34 -22.90
CA THR A 98 9.90 -3.96 -24.15
C THR A 98 9.67 -2.92 -25.25
N ALA A 99 9.03 -1.80 -24.93
CA ALA A 99 8.81 -0.72 -25.89
C ALA A 99 10.14 -0.14 -26.41
N LYS A 100 11.15 0.04 -25.53
CA LYS A 100 12.50 0.46 -25.93
C LYS A 100 13.17 -0.57 -26.84
N ALA A 101 13.06 -1.86 -26.52
CA ALA A 101 13.61 -2.94 -27.34
C ALA A 101 12.96 -2.99 -28.73
N SER A 102 11.62 -2.98 -28.81
CA SER A 102 10.91 -2.94 -30.09
C SER A 102 11.24 -1.70 -30.92
N LEU A 103 11.39 -0.53 -30.28
CA LEU A 103 11.80 0.69 -30.99
C LEU A 103 13.20 0.55 -31.59
N ALA A 104 14.15 -0.04 -30.84
CA ALA A 104 15.50 -0.28 -31.31
C ALA A 104 15.53 -1.26 -32.50
N GLU A 105 14.70 -2.31 -32.48
CA GLU A 105 14.53 -3.24 -33.60
C GLU A 105 13.98 -2.55 -34.85
N VAL A 106 12.93 -1.72 -34.70
CA VAL A 106 12.36 -0.95 -35.81
C VAL A 106 13.38 0.02 -36.39
N GLN A 107 14.13 0.73 -35.54
CA GLN A 107 15.20 1.63 -36.01
C GLN A 107 16.29 0.88 -36.76
N ALA A 108 16.74 -0.27 -36.23
CA ALA A 108 17.73 -1.11 -36.91
C ALA A 108 17.24 -1.62 -38.28
N GLY A 109 15.95 -1.99 -38.39
CA GLY A 109 15.31 -2.38 -39.64
C GLY A 109 15.23 -1.26 -40.67
N ILE A 110 14.93 -0.02 -40.22
CA ILE A 110 14.93 1.17 -41.09
C ILE A 110 16.34 1.49 -41.60
N TYR A 111 17.38 1.35 -40.77
CA TYR A 111 18.78 1.53 -41.20
C TYR A 111 19.30 0.38 -42.09
N ALA A 112 18.59 -0.74 -42.17
CA ALA A 112 18.92 -1.90 -43.00
C ALA A 112 18.18 -1.92 -44.36
N GLU A 113 17.55 -0.81 -44.78
CA GLU A 113 16.92 -0.74 -46.09
C GLU A 113 17.92 -1.07 -47.23
N PRO A 114 17.48 -1.84 -48.24
CA PRO A 114 18.37 -2.58 -49.13
C PRO A 114 19.11 -1.65 -50.08
N ARG A 115 20.45 -1.76 -50.09
CA ARG A 115 21.26 -1.32 -51.24
C ARG A 115 20.77 -2.11 -52.45
N PHE A 116 20.07 -1.44 -53.37
CA PHE A 116 19.84 -1.96 -54.72
C PHE A 116 21.21 -2.28 -55.33
N ARG A 117 21.61 -3.56 -55.29
CA ARG A 117 22.67 -4.08 -56.17
C ARG A 117 22.07 -4.08 -57.57
N ASP A 118 22.25 -2.97 -58.28
CA ASP A 118 22.00 -2.90 -59.72
C ASP A 118 23.01 -3.84 -60.39
N LYS A 119 22.60 -5.10 -60.57
CA LYS A 119 23.32 -6.09 -61.37
C LYS A 119 23.12 -5.74 -62.84
N ARG A 120 23.85 -4.74 -63.33
CA ARG A 120 24.11 -4.59 -64.77
C ARG A 120 25.52 -5.04 -65.10
N SER A 121 25.66 -6.36 -65.19
CA SER A 121 26.73 -7.03 -65.92
C SER A 121 26.05 -8.15 -66.69
N TRP A 122 25.61 -7.85 -67.91
CA TRP A 122 25.50 -8.78 -69.03
C TRP A 122 25.49 -7.94 -70.32
N LEU A 123 26.54 -8.15 -71.13
CA LEU A 123 26.83 -7.65 -72.48
C LEU A 123 27.38 -6.21 -72.59
#